data_AF-A0A7J6HLW5-F1
#
_entry.id   AF-A0A7J6HLW5-F1
#
_cell.length_a   1.000
_cell.length_b   1.000
_cell.length_c   1.000
_cell.angle_alpha   90.00
_cell.angle_beta   90.00
_cell.angle_gamma   90.00
#
_symmetry.space_group_name_H-M   'P 1'
#
loop_
_entity.id
_entity.type
_entity.pdbx_description
1 polymer ?
#
loop_
_entity_poly.entity_id
_entity_poly.type
_entity_poly.pdbx_seq_one_letter_code
_entity_poly.pdbx_strand_id
1 'polypeptide(L)'
;MNMLNTKAEKEIIVTWSRASTIIPTMIGHTIVVHNGKEHLPIYITDRMVGHKLGEFAPTLNFRGHAKNDNRSRRVNLMIKKKRKNRSTEVYVIGQYISMSAHKARRVIDQIRGRSYVETLMILELMPYRACYPILKLVYSAAANATHNMRFNEATLIISKAEVNEGNTVKKLKLQARGRGYPIKRHTCHITIILKDLDVEKENLY
;
A
#
# COMPACT_ATOMS: atom_id res chain seq x y z
N MET A 1 40.74 -11.62 -53.48
CA MET A 1 39.96 -10.64 -52.69
C MET A 1 40.65 -10.42 -51.34
N ASN A 2 41.69 -9.59 -51.27
CA ASN A 2 42.43 -9.21 -50.05
C ASN A 2 42.76 -7.69 -50.09
N MET A 3 41.75 -6.84 -50.27
CA MET A 3 41.96 -5.39 -50.44
C MET A 3 41.59 -4.53 -49.21
N LEU A 4 41.10 -5.14 -48.13
CA LEU A 4 40.62 -4.41 -46.95
C LEU A 4 41.61 -4.39 -45.77
N ASN A 5 42.61 -5.27 -45.73
CA ASN A 5 43.58 -5.33 -44.61
C ASN A 5 44.81 -4.41 -44.79
N THR A 6 44.95 -3.70 -45.92
CA THR A 6 46.13 -2.85 -46.19
C THR A 6 45.89 -1.37 -45.84
N LYS A 7 44.63 -0.96 -45.66
CA LYS A 7 44.24 0.38 -45.25
C LYS A 7 43.69 0.32 -43.83
N ALA A 8 44.27 1.06 -42.90
CA ALA A 8 43.80 1.17 -41.51
C ALA A 8 42.48 1.96 -41.39
N GLU A 9 41.61 1.89 -42.39
CA GLU A 9 40.28 2.47 -42.42
C GLU A 9 39.31 1.40 -41.88
N LYS A 10 38.85 1.55 -40.63
CA LYS A 10 37.80 0.71 -40.06
C LYS A 10 36.47 1.06 -40.72
N GLU A 11 36.27 0.58 -41.94
CA GLU A 11 35.02 0.79 -42.66
C GLU A 11 33.86 0.10 -41.94
N ILE A 12 32.78 0.86 -41.71
CA ILE A 12 31.54 0.35 -41.14
C ILE A 12 30.80 -0.38 -42.26
N ILE A 13 30.87 -1.71 -42.28
CA ILE A 13 30.18 -2.52 -43.28
C ILE A 13 28.74 -2.72 -42.85
N VAL A 14 27.79 -2.16 -43.60
CA VAL A 14 26.36 -2.36 -43.40
C VAL A 14 25.90 -3.57 -44.21
N THR A 15 25.17 -4.48 -43.57
CA THR A 15 24.67 -5.69 -44.23
C THR A 15 23.21 -5.98 -43.89
N TRP A 16 22.48 -6.43 -44.91
CA TRP A 16 21.15 -7.05 -44.77
C TRP A 16 21.24 -8.58 -44.77
N SER A 17 22.41 -9.15 -45.08
CA SER A 17 22.59 -10.59 -45.18
C SER A 17 22.78 -11.24 -43.81
N ARG A 18 21.66 -11.43 -43.10
CA ARG A 18 21.62 -12.14 -41.81
C ARG A 18 22.04 -13.61 -41.90
N ALA A 19 21.90 -14.23 -43.06
CA ALA A 19 22.19 -15.65 -43.25
C ALA A 19 23.68 -15.93 -43.53
N SER A 20 24.50 -14.89 -43.71
CA SER A 20 25.94 -15.01 -43.97
C SER A 20 26.67 -15.58 -42.76
N THR A 21 27.53 -16.56 -43.00
CA THR A 21 28.38 -17.18 -41.98
C THR A 21 29.61 -16.32 -41.74
N ILE A 22 29.99 -16.17 -40.47
CA ILE A 22 31.18 -15.41 -40.07
C ILE A 22 32.44 -16.22 -40.40
N ILE A 23 33.33 -15.60 -41.19
CA ILE A 23 34.60 -16.17 -41.65
C ILE A 23 35.73 -15.58 -40.78
N PRO A 24 36.85 -16.32 -40.51
CA PRO A 24 37.95 -15.80 -39.70
C PRO A 24 38.52 -14.44 -40.15
N THR A 25 38.44 -14.12 -41.44
CA THR A 25 38.88 -12.84 -41.99
C THR A 25 38.06 -11.64 -41.52
N MET A 26 36.86 -11.86 -40.98
CA MET A 26 35.97 -10.82 -40.47
C MET A 26 36.26 -10.46 -39.00
N ILE A 27 37.14 -11.19 -38.32
CA ILE A 27 37.50 -10.91 -36.92
C ILE A 27 38.10 -9.50 -36.82
N GLY A 28 37.70 -8.76 -35.79
CA GLY A 28 38.19 -7.41 -35.54
C GLY A 28 37.45 -6.30 -36.32
N HIS A 29 36.46 -6.65 -37.13
CA HIS A 29 35.61 -5.71 -37.86
C HIS A 29 34.26 -5.52 -37.15
N THR A 30 33.69 -4.31 -37.28
CA THR A 30 32.31 -4.03 -36.84
C THR A 30 31.40 -4.11 -38.05
N ILE A 31 30.52 -5.10 -38.06
CA ILE A 31 29.51 -5.28 -39.12
C ILE A 31 28.15 -4.85 -38.56
N VAL A 32 27.45 -4.01 -39.31
CA VAL A 32 26.15 -3.49 -38.91
C VAL A 32 25.05 -4.34 -39.56
N VAL A 33 24.43 -5.21 -38.77
CA VAL A 33 23.48 -6.23 -39.27
C VAL A 33 22.05 -5.73 -39.12
N HIS A 34 21.25 -5.83 -40.18
CA HIS A 34 19.84 -5.44 -40.14
C HIS A 34 18.99 -6.39 -39.28
N ASN A 35 18.23 -5.80 -38.36
CA ASN A 35 17.39 -6.53 -37.42
C ASN A 35 15.89 -6.55 -37.75
N GLY A 36 15.52 -6.09 -38.95
CA GLY A 36 14.12 -5.93 -39.37
C GLY A 36 13.51 -4.57 -39.01
N LYS A 37 14.22 -3.74 -38.24
CA LYS A 37 13.82 -2.37 -37.88
C LYS A 37 14.99 -1.39 -37.98
N GLU A 38 16.12 -1.80 -37.43
CA GLU A 38 17.34 -0.99 -37.38
C GLU A 38 18.57 -1.84 -37.70
N HIS A 39 19.68 -1.15 -37.92
CA HIS A 39 20.98 -1.71 -38.25
C HIS A 39 21.83 -1.75 -36.97
N LEU A 40 22.04 -2.94 -36.41
CA LEU A 40 22.71 -3.13 -35.13
C LEU A 40 24.22 -3.34 -35.32
N PRO A 41 25.09 -2.48 -34.77
CA PRO A 41 26.54 -2.64 -34.91
C PRO A 41 27.04 -3.80 -34.04
N ILE A 42 27.60 -4.83 -34.68
CA ILE A 42 28.14 -6.01 -34.02
C ILE A 42 29.65 -6.09 -34.28
N TYR A 43 30.43 -6.05 -33.23
CA TYR A 43 31.88 -6.25 -33.29
C TYR A 43 32.19 -7.75 -33.30
N ILE A 44 32.87 -8.23 -34.35
CA ILE A 44 33.10 -9.66 -34.55
C ILE A 44 34.34 -10.11 -33.76
N THR A 45 34.11 -11.10 -32.90
CA THR A 45 35.15 -11.78 -32.12
C THR A 45 35.41 -13.19 -32.68
N ASP A 46 36.58 -13.75 -32.37
CA ASP A 46 36.98 -15.09 -32.82
C ASP A 46 35.96 -16.19 -32.46
N ARG A 47 35.29 -16.06 -31.31
CA ARG A 47 34.26 -17.00 -30.84
C ARG A 47 32.99 -17.01 -31.68
N MET A 48 32.80 -16.04 -32.56
CA MET A 48 31.63 -15.92 -33.42
C MET A 48 31.82 -16.60 -34.79
N VAL A 49 33.05 -17.05 -35.10
CA VAL A 49 33.36 -17.73 -36.36
C VAL A 49 32.52 -19.00 -36.50
N GLY A 50 31.95 -19.22 -37.69
CA GLY A 50 31.08 -20.37 -37.99
C GLY A 50 29.59 -20.14 -37.68
N HIS A 51 29.24 -19.11 -36.91
CA HIS A 51 27.85 -18.69 -36.68
C HIS A 51 27.35 -17.74 -37.77
N LYS A 52 26.02 -17.60 -37.89
CA LYS A 52 25.41 -16.64 -38.82
C LYS A 52 25.32 -15.24 -38.20
N LEU A 53 25.53 -14.21 -39.01
CA LEU A 53 25.44 -12.80 -38.57
C LEU A 53 24.10 -12.47 -37.89
N GLY A 54 23.00 -13.06 -38.34
CA GLY A 54 21.67 -12.86 -37.80
C GLY A 54 21.44 -13.45 -36.40
N GLU A 55 22.29 -14.33 -35.90
CA GLU A 55 22.20 -14.86 -34.53
C GLU A 55 22.52 -13.78 -33.48
N PHE A 56 23.36 -12.81 -33.87
CA PHE A 56 23.80 -11.71 -33.01
C PHE A 56 22.94 -10.44 -33.15
N ALA A 57 21.90 -10.46 -33.99
CA ALA A 57 20.93 -9.39 -34.18
C ALA A 57 19.49 -9.91 -33.95
N PRO A 58 18.93 -9.83 -32.73
CA PRO A 58 17.66 -10.47 -32.38
C PRO A 58 16.42 -9.70 -32.87
N THR A 59 15.56 -10.29 -33.72
CA THR A 59 14.45 -9.58 -34.41
C THR A 59 13.32 -9.08 -33.52
N LEU A 60 13.25 -9.53 -32.27
CA LEU A 60 12.18 -9.19 -31.33
C LEU A 60 12.79 -8.83 -29.97
N ASN A 61 12.40 -7.67 -29.44
CA ASN A 61 12.69 -7.31 -28.05
C ASN A 61 11.69 -8.06 -27.14
N PHE A 62 12.16 -9.07 -26.41
CA PHE A 62 11.34 -9.77 -25.42
C PHE A 62 10.97 -8.82 -24.27
N ARG A 63 9.78 -8.22 -24.37
CA ARG A 63 9.14 -7.54 -23.24
C ARG A 63 8.62 -8.60 -22.28
N GLY A 64 9.50 -9.16 -21.47
CA GLY A 64 9.10 -10.11 -20.44
C GLY A 64 8.01 -9.55 -19.54
N HIS A 65 7.18 -10.43 -18.97
CA HIS A 65 6.17 -10.03 -18.01
C HIS A 65 6.85 -9.65 -16.69
N ALA A 66 6.94 -8.35 -16.40
CA ALA A 66 7.55 -7.87 -15.16
C ALA A 66 6.79 -8.44 -13.95
N LYS A 67 7.44 -9.28 -13.14
CA LYS A 67 6.90 -9.68 -11.84
C LYS A 67 6.77 -8.42 -10.99
N ASN A 68 5.53 -8.03 -10.72
CA ASN A 68 5.23 -6.86 -9.92
C ASN A 68 5.67 -7.14 -8.47
N ASP A 69 6.82 -6.62 -8.05
CA ASP A 69 7.27 -6.73 -6.65
C ASP A 69 6.48 -5.77 -5.76
N ASN A 70 5.22 -6.14 -5.55
CA ASN A 70 4.27 -5.42 -4.70
C ASN A 70 4.74 -5.38 -3.24
N ARG A 71 5.65 -6.28 -2.84
CA ARG A 71 6.16 -6.35 -1.48
C ARG A 71 7.15 -5.21 -1.23
N SER A 72 8.13 -5.02 -2.12
CA SER A 72 9.11 -3.92 -2.03
C SER A 72 8.46 -2.54 -2.15
N ARG A 73 7.46 -2.38 -3.05
CA ARG A 73 6.67 -1.15 -3.13
C ARG A 73 5.86 -0.89 -1.87
N ARG A 74 5.22 -1.91 -1.29
CA ARG A 74 4.44 -1.78 -0.04
C ARG A 74 5.33 -1.39 1.14
N VAL A 75 6.52 -1.96 1.25
CA VAL A 75 7.50 -1.64 2.31
C VAL A 75 7.99 -0.21 2.19
N ASN A 76 8.41 0.24 1.00
CA ASN A 76 8.84 1.63 0.80
C ASN A 76 7.71 2.64 1.02
N LEU A 77 6.48 2.30 0.65
CA LEU A 77 5.30 3.12 0.90
C LEU A 77 4.95 3.17 2.41
N MET A 78 5.11 2.05 3.12
CA MET A 78 5.01 1.99 4.59
C MET A 78 6.06 2.86 5.27
N ILE A 79 7.32 2.81 4.83
CA ILE A 79 8.42 3.61 5.40
C ILE A 79 8.17 5.12 5.18
N LYS A 80 7.75 5.54 3.98
CA LYS A 80 7.36 6.93 3.71
C LYS A 80 6.16 7.37 4.55
N LYS A 81 5.16 6.51 4.75
CA LYS A 81 3.99 6.79 5.60
C LYS A 81 4.36 6.91 7.08
N LYS A 82 5.30 6.08 7.57
CA LYS A 82 5.77 6.08 8.96
C LYS A 82 6.53 7.36 9.33
N ARG A 83 7.29 7.94 8.40
CA ARG A 83 8.00 9.23 8.63
C ARG A 83 7.06 10.45 8.70
N LYS A 84 5.88 10.39 8.10
CA LYS A 84 4.89 11.49 8.11
C LYS A 84 4.03 11.51 9.39
N ASN A 85 3.93 10.38 10.10
CA ASN A 85 3.13 10.23 11.31
C ASN A 85 4.02 9.86 12.50
N ARG A 86 4.74 10.82 13.08
CA ARG A 86 4.99 10.79 14.54
C ARG A 86 3.76 11.40 15.19
N SER A 87 2.67 10.65 15.18
CA SER A 87 1.37 11.14 15.63
C SER A 87 1.37 11.22 17.15
N THR A 88 1.19 12.41 17.70
CA THR A 88 0.87 12.75 19.09
C THR A 88 -0.42 12.07 19.62
N GLU A 89 -1.00 11.16 18.85
CA GLU A 89 -2.36 10.65 19.03
C GLU A 89 -2.35 9.12 19.07
N VAL A 90 -3.14 8.56 19.98
CA VAL A 90 -3.37 7.13 20.14
C VAL A 90 -4.71 6.78 19.52
N TYR A 91 -4.69 5.89 18.54
CA TYR A 91 -5.90 5.42 17.85
C TYR A 91 -6.38 4.10 18.42
N VAL A 92 -7.69 3.98 18.61
CA VAL A 92 -8.37 2.73 18.91
C VAL A 92 -9.56 2.54 18.01
N ILE A 93 -9.72 1.31 17.50
CA ILE A 93 -10.77 0.94 16.57
C ILE A 93 -11.49 -0.29 17.12
N GLY A 94 -12.80 -0.18 17.34
CA GLY A 94 -13.69 -1.30 17.59
C GLY A 94 -14.50 -1.62 16.34
N GLN A 95 -14.24 -2.77 15.70
CA GLN A 95 -14.92 -3.16 14.47
C GLN A 95 -16.03 -4.19 14.72
N TYR A 96 -17.05 -4.20 13.86
CA TYR A 96 -18.14 -5.19 13.83
C TYR A 96 -18.93 -5.30 15.14
N ILE A 97 -19.10 -4.18 15.84
CA ILE A 97 -19.84 -4.14 17.09
C ILE A 97 -21.33 -4.31 16.75
N SER A 98 -22.00 -5.29 17.37
CA SER A 98 -23.39 -5.63 17.06
C SER A 98 -24.38 -4.66 17.70
N MET A 99 -24.43 -3.44 17.16
CA MET A 99 -25.41 -2.43 17.50
C MET A 99 -25.66 -1.45 16.37
N SER A 100 -26.76 -0.71 16.47
CA SER A 100 -27.01 0.44 15.58
C SER A 100 -26.03 1.56 15.87
N ALA A 101 -25.45 2.14 14.82
CA ALA A 101 -24.55 3.28 14.92
C ALA A 101 -25.19 4.45 15.67
N HIS A 102 -26.48 4.74 15.45
CA HIS A 102 -27.16 5.84 16.14
C HIS A 102 -27.21 5.64 17.66
N LYS A 103 -27.40 4.41 18.14
CA LYS A 103 -27.40 4.12 19.59
C LYS A 103 -26.03 4.35 20.21
N ALA A 104 -24.96 3.99 19.51
CA ALA A 104 -23.60 4.29 19.94
C ALA A 104 -23.28 5.80 19.87
N ARG A 105 -23.74 6.52 18.83
CA ARG A 105 -23.53 7.97 18.70
C ARG A 105 -24.07 8.74 19.89
N ARG A 106 -25.26 8.40 20.38
CA ARG A 106 -25.84 9.03 21.59
C ARG A 106 -24.92 9.01 22.80
N VAL A 107 -24.11 7.97 22.96
CA VAL A 107 -23.12 7.85 24.05
C VAL A 107 -21.80 8.52 23.66
N ILE A 108 -21.31 8.28 22.44
CA ILE A 108 -20.04 8.83 21.93
C ILE A 108 -20.05 10.37 21.90
N ASP A 109 -21.19 10.98 21.56
CA ASP A 109 -21.31 12.43 21.52
C ASP A 109 -21.15 13.08 22.91
N GLN A 110 -21.39 12.33 23.99
CA GLN A 110 -21.23 12.82 25.37
C GLN A 110 -19.78 12.82 25.85
N ILE A 111 -18.96 11.90 25.32
CA ILE A 111 -17.57 11.70 25.74
C ILE A 111 -16.57 12.44 24.85
N ARG A 112 -17.02 13.00 23.72
CA ARG A 112 -16.15 13.75 22.79
C ARG A 112 -15.63 15.00 23.50
N GLY A 113 -14.30 15.17 23.54
CA GLY A 113 -13.65 16.32 24.19
C GLY A 113 -13.57 16.23 25.72
N ARG A 114 -13.95 15.11 26.34
CA ARG A 114 -13.84 14.90 27.79
C ARG A 114 -12.49 14.30 28.16
N SER A 115 -12.08 14.51 29.41
CA SER A 115 -10.90 13.82 29.95
C SER A 115 -11.16 12.32 30.06
N TYR A 116 -10.10 11.53 30.14
CA TYR A 116 -10.20 10.09 30.36
C TYR A 116 -10.98 9.75 31.64
N VAL A 117 -10.67 10.43 32.74
CA VAL A 117 -11.33 10.22 34.04
C VAL A 117 -12.81 10.57 33.99
N GLU A 118 -13.17 11.72 33.42
CA GLU A 118 -14.57 12.11 33.22
C GLU A 118 -15.33 11.09 32.36
N THR A 119 -14.67 10.58 31.32
CA THR A 119 -15.27 9.60 30.41
C THR A 119 -15.63 8.30 31.14
N LEU A 120 -14.76 7.80 32.01
CA LEU A 120 -15.05 6.61 32.82
C LEU A 120 -16.30 6.83 33.67
N MET A 121 -16.36 7.96 34.38
CA MET A 121 -17.52 8.31 35.22
C MET A 121 -18.81 8.39 34.40
N ILE A 122 -18.78 9.07 33.24
CA ILE A 122 -19.94 9.21 32.36
C ILE A 122 -20.41 7.84 31.85
N LEU A 123 -19.49 7.00 31.38
CA LEU A 123 -19.83 5.70 30.79
C LEU A 123 -20.36 4.71 31.83
N GLU A 124 -19.85 4.73 33.06
CA GLU A 124 -20.31 3.87 34.14
C GLU A 124 -21.72 4.25 34.63
N LEU A 125 -22.02 5.55 34.72
CA LEU A 125 -23.29 6.03 35.26
C LEU A 125 -24.44 6.01 34.24
N MET A 126 -24.13 5.99 32.95
CA MET A 126 -25.16 6.02 31.91
C MET A 126 -25.92 4.69 31.77
N PRO A 127 -27.27 4.70 31.72
CA PRO A 127 -28.08 3.48 31.63
C PRO A 127 -28.18 2.93 30.19
N TYR A 128 -27.16 3.09 29.35
CA TYR A 128 -27.16 2.62 27.96
C TYR A 128 -26.31 1.36 27.78
N ARG A 129 -26.86 0.34 27.10
CA ARG A 129 -26.10 -0.88 26.73
C ARG A 129 -24.85 -0.59 25.88
N ALA A 130 -24.85 0.52 25.13
CA ALA A 130 -23.71 0.93 24.33
C ALA A 130 -22.48 1.32 25.16
N CYS A 131 -22.65 1.63 26.45
CA CYS A 131 -21.54 1.99 27.33
C CYS A 131 -20.54 0.85 27.50
N TYR A 132 -21.00 -0.40 27.65
CA TYR A 132 -20.12 -1.55 27.87
C TYR A 132 -19.01 -1.70 26.80
N PRO A 133 -19.32 -1.76 25.48
CA PRO A 133 -18.28 -1.87 24.46
C PRO A 133 -17.44 -0.60 24.33
N ILE A 134 -18.00 0.59 24.57
CA ILE A 134 -17.25 1.85 24.51
C ILE A 134 -16.25 1.93 25.66
N LEU A 135 -16.66 1.57 26.88
CA LEU A 135 -15.81 1.53 28.07
C LEU A 135 -14.63 0.59 27.86
N LYS A 136 -14.88 -0.61 27.30
CA LYS A 136 -13.82 -1.56 26.94
C LYS A 136 -12.81 -0.96 25.95
N LEU A 137 -13.28 -0.19 24.96
CA LEU A 137 -12.40 0.49 24.00
C LEU A 137 -11.59 1.60 24.66
N VAL A 138 -12.22 2.44 25.49
CA VAL A 138 -11.57 3.54 26.21
C VAL A 138 -10.48 3.01 27.15
N TYR A 139 -10.77 1.95 27.90
CA TYR A 139 -9.78 1.29 28.76
C TYR A 139 -8.58 0.75 27.96
N SER A 140 -8.85 0.06 26.83
CA SER A 140 -7.78 -0.42 25.95
C SER A 140 -6.96 0.72 25.32
N ALA A 141 -7.59 1.88 25.09
CA ALA A 141 -6.95 3.06 24.51
C ALA A 141 -5.95 3.68 25.50
N ALA A 142 -6.33 3.84 26.76
CA ALA A 142 -5.43 4.32 27.80
C ALA A 142 -4.25 3.36 28.01
N ALA A 143 -4.49 2.05 28.08
CA ALA A 143 -3.42 1.07 28.20
C ALA A 143 -2.42 1.11 27.02
N ASN A 144 -2.91 1.33 25.80
CA ASN A 144 -2.04 1.50 24.64
C ASN A 144 -1.25 2.82 24.69
N ALA A 145 -1.86 3.88 25.22
CA ALA A 145 -1.23 5.19 25.38
C ALA A 145 -0.07 5.12 26.38
N THR A 146 -0.29 4.51 27.53
CA THR A 146 0.73 4.36 28.59
C THR A 146 1.86 3.44 28.12
N HIS A 147 1.53 2.29 27.52
CA HIS A 147 2.54 1.31 27.12
C HIS A 147 3.40 1.77 25.93
N ASN A 148 2.76 2.29 24.87
CA ASN A 148 3.47 2.57 23.62
C ASN A 148 4.00 4.01 23.53
N MET A 149 3.28 4.98 24.13
CA MET A 149 3.59 6.40 24.01
C MET A 149 4.02 7.05 25.33
N ARG A 150 3.98 6.31 26.45
CA ARG A 150 4.35 6.77 27.80
C ARG A 150 3.57 8.01 28.27
N PHE A 151 2.33 8.15 27.79
CA PHE A 151 1.44 9.22 28.22
C PHE A 151 0.92 8.96 29.64
N ASN A 152 0.61 10.02 30.38
CA ASN A 152 0.01 9.93 31.70
C ASN A 152 -1.52 9.85 31.59
N GLU A 153 -2.15 8.97 32.35
CA GLU A 153 -3.61 8.77 32.31
C GLU A 153 -4.40 10.00 32.75
N ALA A 154 -3.85 10.80 33.67
CA ALA A 154 -4.50 11.98 34.20
C ALA A 154 -4.65 13.12 33.17
N THR A 155 -3.75 13.17 32.19
CA THR A 155 -3.66 14.24 31.18
C THR A 155 -4.26 13.82 29.83
N LEU A 156 -4.70 12.57 29.70
CA LEU A 156 -5.34 12.06 28.49
C LEU A 156 -6.73 12.67 28.26
N ILE A 157 -6.95 13.11 27.03
CA ILE A 157 -8.22 13.64 26.54
C ILE A 157 -8.68 12.88 25.29
N ILE A 158 -9.99 12.67 25.16
CA ILE A 158 -10.59 12.17 23.92
C ILE A 158 -10.71 13.33 22.94
N SER A 159 -9.72 13.46 22.07
CA SER A 159 -9.76 14.47 21.00
C SER A 159 -10.91 14.22 20.03
N LYS A 160 -11.09 12.97 19.61
CA LYS A 160 -12.04 12.63 18.56
C LYS A 160 -12.63 11.25 18.78
N ALA A 161 -13.94 11.17 18.70
CA ALA A 161 -14.69 9.93 18.80
C ALA A 161 -15.79 9.88 17.75
N GLU A 162 -15.75 8.84 16.91
CA GLU A 162 -16.61 8.66 15.74
C GLU A 162 -17.26 7.27 15.74
N VAL A 163 -18.46 7.21 15.18
CA VAL A 163 -19.18 5.95 14.96
C VAL A 163 -19.68 5.88 13.52
N ASN A 164 -19.17 4.89 12.81
CA ASN A 164 -19.56 4.57 11.45
C ASN A 164 -20.51 3.37 11.42
N GLU A 165 -21.34 3.34 10.38
CA GLU A 165 -22.16 2.16 10.10
C GLU A 165 -21.28 1.03 9.58
N GLY A 166 -21.60 -0.18 10.02
CA GLY A 166 -20.95 -1.40 9.54
C GLY A 166 -21.89 -2.24 8.68
N ASN A 167 -21.46 -3.46 8.42
CA ASN A 167 -22.23 -4.42 7.63
C ASN A 167 -23.61 -4.65 8.28
N THR A 168 -24.64 -4.63 7.43
CA THR A 168 -26.02 -4.89 7.85
C THR A 168 -26.48 -6.23 7.30
N VAL A 169 -26.74 -7.17 8.20
CA VAL A 169 -27.30 -8.49 7.84
C VAL A 169 -28.81 -8.36 7.73
N LYS A 170 -29.38 -8.83 6.61
CA LYS A 170 -30.83 -8.80 6.36
C LYS A 170 -31.41 -10.21 6.55
N LYS A 171 -32.51 -10.33 7.29
CA LYS A 171 -33.30 -11.56 7.40
C LYS A 171 -34.73 -11.28 6.96
N LEU A 172 -35.32 -12.14 6.14
CA LEU A 172 -36.73 -11.98 5.73
C LEU A 172 -37.65 -12.19 6.93
N LYS A 173 -38.58 -11.27 7.15
CA LYS A 173 -39.71 -11.41 8.07
C LYS A 173 -40.98 -11.53 7.25
N LEU A 174 -41.63 -12.69 7.37
CA LEU A 174 -42.91 -12.97 6.77
C LEU A 174 -44.00 -12.10 7.42
N GLN A 175 -44.94 -11.62 6.61
CA GLN A 175 -46.07 -10.78 7.00
C GLN A 175 -47.36 -11.34 6.40
N ALA A 176 -48.51 -10.91 6.95
CA ALA A 176 -49.81 -11.31 6.45
C ALA A 176 -50.02 -10.89 4.97
N ARG A 177 -50.95 -11.58 4.30
CA ARG A 177 -51.32 -11.33 2.88
C ARG A 177 -50.14 -11.50 1.90
N GLY A 178 -49.27 -12.49 2.13
CA GLY A 178 -48.13 -12.79 1.24
C GLY A 178 -47.04 -11.72 1.19
N ARG A 179 -47.01 -10.79 2.17
CA ARG A 179 -46.00 -9.73 2.24
C ARG A 179 -44.74 -10.22 2.97
N GLY A 180 -43.62 -9.58 2.70
CA GLY A 180 -42.37 -9.82 3.43
C GLY A 180 -41.51 -8.56 3.52
N TYR A 181 -40.96 -8.29 4.69
CA TYR A 181 -40.01 -7.19 4.90
C TYR A 181 -38.70 -7.70 5.48
N PRO A 182 -37.54 -7.12 5.12
CA PRO A 182 -36.28 -7.50 5.72
C PRO A 182 -36.11 -6.89 7.12
N ILE A 183 -35.85 -7.72 8.12
CA ILE A 183 -35.26 -7.30 9.40
C ILE A 183 -33.78 -7.01 9.15
N LYS A 184 -33.37 -5.77 9.42
CA LYS A 184 -31.98 -5.33 9.33
C LYS A 184 -31.30 -5.47 10.70
N ARG A 185 -30.23 -6.26 10.78
CA ARG A 185 -29.34 -6.35 11.93
C ARG A 185 -28.07 -5.59 11.60
N HIS A 186 -27.97 -4.39 12.13
CA HIS A 186 -26.86 -3.48 11.88
C HIS A 186 -25.68 -3.81 12.79
N THR A 187 -24.47 -3.56 12.27
CA THR A 187 -23.25 -3.43 13.08
C THR A 187 -22.73 -2.01 12.97
N CYS A 188 -21.82 -1.63 13.86
CA CYS A 188 -21.11 -0.36 13.78
C CYS A 188 -19.60 -0.56 13.99
N HIS A 189 -18.86 0.45 13.54
CA HIS A 189 -17.44 0.60 13.81
C HIS A 189 -17.24 1.87 14.64
N ILE A 190 -16.51 1.78 15.74
CA ILE A 190 -16.24 2.89 16.64
C ILE A 190 -14.74 3.20 16.55
N THR A 191 -14.42 4.48 16.37
CA THR A 191 -13.05 4.98 16.37
C THR A 191 -12.91 6.00 17.49
N ILE A 192 -11.93 5.81 18.37
CA ILE A 192 -11.61 6.73 19.46
C ILE A 192 -10.16 7.14 19.30
N ILE A 193 -9.90 8.44 19.45
CA ILE A 193 -8.57 9.04 19.34
C ILE A 193 -8.32 9.76 20.67
N LEU A 194 -7.28 9.31 21.35
CA LEU A 194 -6.77 9.94 22.56
C LEU A 194 -5.56 10.80 22.25
N LYS A 195 -5.42 11.88 23.01
CA LYS A 195 -4.26 12.77 22.98
C LYS A 195 -3.83 13.12 24.38
N ASP A 196 -2.57 13.49 24.51
CA ASP A 196 -2.03 14.03 25.74
C ASP A 196 -2.01 15.56 25.68
N LEU A 197 -2.55 16.22 26.69
CA LEU A 197 -2.69 17.67 26.75
C LEU A 197 -1.35 18.39 26.85
N ASP A 198 -0.37 17.79 27.55
CA ASP A 198 0.93 18.43 27.77
C ASP A 198 1.75 18.49 26.47
N VAL A 199 1.70 17.42 25.68
CA VAL A 199 2.36 17.36 24.38
C VAL A 199 1.72 18.33 23.37
N GLU A 200 0.41 18.57 23.43
CA GLU A 200 -0.24 19.56 22.56
C GLU A 200 0.21 21.00 22.86
N LYS A 201 0.37 21.35 24.14
CA LYS A 201 0.86 22.68 24.53
C LYS A 201 2.28 22.93 24.02
N GLU A 202 3.16 21.95 24.13
CA GLU A 202 4.56 22.04 23.69
C GLU A 202 4.69 22.23 22.17
N ASN A 203 3.71 21.79 21.38
CA ASN A 203 3.69 21.99 19.92
C ASN A 203 3.09 23.35 19.48
N LEU A 204 2.47 24.10 20.40
CA LEU A 204 1.85 25.40 20.12
C LEU A 204 2.79 26.60 20.41
N TYR A 205 3.91 26.34 21.08
CA TYR A 205 5.01 27.29 21.31
C TYR A 205 6.18 26.98 20.38
#